data_AF-A0A5A9NWE9-F1
#
_entry.id   AF-A0A5A9NWE9-F1
#
_cell.length_a   1.000
_cell.length_b   1.000
_cell.length_c   1.000
_cell.angle_alpha   90.00
_cell.angle_beta   90.00
_cell.angle_gamma   90.00
#
_symmetry.space_group_name_H-M   'P 1'
#
loop_
_entity.id
_entity.type
_entity.pdbx_description
1 polymer ?
#
loop_
_entity_poly.entity_id
_entity_poly.type
_entity_poly.pdbx_seq_one_letter_code
_entity_poly.pdbx_strand_id
1 'polypeptide(L)'
;MEFRAMYLLMLCCFIHDFYLLIRRSKSLRECRKSSVLPALEVLPGGGWDNLRNIDMGRVMNLSYSLCQTTEDGVYLIPDEVFVIPQKESQVDAHSEMIMSWLEQKSSTSSSINAEVSFLSVINGKFSTENQRMKAHQVKENSVTSRVQVRYHLYTVRAYPDFTLDSRFVHQVEEIADAIKNNETRHATYLSERLILDYGTHVITSVDAGATLVQEDYLKKSFISNSRSDMSSVSASAGFRFYGNVKLDFNDKIAKNSNYKGNITYSVVHSHGGALFYPGITLQKWQESTLNNLVAIDRSGLPLHHFLNPMTFPDLQESTISKLVSLVNQASERYYEVNTIPGCVNPDSKNFYFEANVDDGSCEGPVTNLTFGGVYQTCNPLTSNGNVICDDKVQKNPATGDLSCPKLYNATLLRSETVEDGFYRNECSNKCYSCGFLWLSTCCDPVCGDIYHVHRALVSTYWCSTNQGAPQISGYLFGGLFGPSLHNPITKSKSCPASFFAQKLLSHGLTVCLSNAYEIGTRSAVPFGGFFSCESGNPLAEGKSCCPPQFSQHLASISDGCQILYCVQSGVFTGGKLKPIRLPPFTNPPVVSVIATNTVAVMTETNRSWVRVEGTKTWQLANTGEIYQLALMVKLS
;
A
#
# COMPACT_ATOMS: atom_id res chain seq x y z
N MET A 1 29.94 -67.06 -23.42
CA MET A 1 29.35 -65.93 -24.17
C MET A 1 27.91 -65.61 -23.72
N GLU A 2 27.47 -66.06 -22.53
CA GLU A 2 26.08 -65.86 -22.07
C GLU A 2 25.92 -64.87 -20.90
N PHE A 3 26.99 -64.57 -20.14
CA PHE A 3 26.91 -63.63 -19.01
C PHE A 3 26.88 -62.13 -19.40
N ARG A 4 27.25 -61.78 -20.64
CA ARG A 4 27.24 -60.38 -21.11
C ARG A 4 25.88 -59.93 -21.64
N ALA A 5 25.01 -60.85 -22.05
CA ALA A 5 23.69 -60.51 -22.58
C ALA A 5 22.68 -60.14 -21.47
N MET A 6 22.76 -60.79 -20.30
CA MET A 6 21.89 -60.46 -19.16
C MET A 6 22.18 -59.09 -18.53
N TYR A 7 23.44 -58.65 -18.52
CA TYR A 7 23.81 -57.35 -17.94
C TYR A 7 23.34 -56.18 -18.81
N LEU A 8 23.35 -56.35 -20.14
CA LEU A 8 22.85 -55.37 -21.10
C LEU A 8 21.31 -55.27 -21.10
N LEU A 9 20.59 -56.38 -20.88
CA LEU A 9 19.13 -56.37 -20.74
C LEU A 9 18.67 -55.72 -19.42
N MET A 10 19.38 -55.96 -18.31
CA MET A 10 19.08 -55.28 -17.04
C MET A 10 19.36 -53.77 -17.14
N LEU A 11 20.49 -53.35 -17.74
CA LEU A 11 20.78 -51.92 -17.97
C LEU A 11 19.76 -51.24 -18.89
N CYS A 12 19.26 -51.93 -19.93
CA CYS A 12 18.20 -51.36 -20.78
C CYS A 12 16.86 -51.21 -20.04
N CYS A 13 16.49 -52.13 -19.14
CA CYS A 13 15.28 -51.97 -18.31
C CYS A 13 15.43 -50.85 -17.27
N PHE A 14 16.59 -50.70 -16.64
CA PHE A 14 16.86 -49.58 -15.72
C PHE A 14 16.93 -48.21 -16.43
N ILE A 15 17.40 -48.17 -17.69
CA ILE A 15 17.38 -46.93 -18.47
C ILE A 15 15.96 -46.62 -18.96
N HIS A 16 15.12 -47.61 -19.25
CA HIS A 16 13.72 -47.36 -19.63
C HIS A 16 12.88 -46.80 -18.47
N ASP A 17 13.10 -47.29 -17.24
CA ASP A 17 12.45 -46.75 -16.03
C ASP A 17 12.96 -45.35 -15.64
N PHE A 18 14.22 -45.01 -15.94
CA PHE A 18 14.74 -43.64 -15.72
C PHE A 18 14.28 -42.62 -16.77
N TYR A 19 13.89 -43.05 -17.98
CA TYR A 19 13.29 -42.16 -18.98
C TYR A 19 11.79 -41.92 -18.76
N LEU A 20 11.14 -42.62 -17.82
CA LEU A 20 9.70 -42.51 -17.54
C LEU A 20 9.33 -41.42 -16.52
N LEU A 21 10.29 -40.68 -15.97
CA LEU A 21 10.02 -39.58 -15.02
C LEU A 21 10.75 -38.26 -15.30
N ILE A 22 11.28 -38.07 -16.50
CA ILE A 22 11.48 -36.69 -17.01
C ILE A 22 10.15 -36.30 -17.66
N ARG A 23 9.19 -35.86 -16.84
CA ARG A 23 8.02 -35.12 -17.34
C ARG A 23 8.58 -33.93 -18.13
N ARG A 24 8.59 -34.02 -19.46
CA ARG A 24 8.73 -32.84 -20.32
C ARG A 24 7.62 -31.89 -19.88
N SER A 25 7.98 -30.81 -19.19
CA SER A 25 7.02 -29.80 -18.78
C SER A 25 6.47 -29.15 -20.04
N LYS A 26 5.29 -29.61 -20.48
CA LYS A 26 4.63 -29.02 -21.63
C LYS A 26 4.31 -27.58 -21.29
N SER A 27 4.78 -26.65 -22.12
CA SER A 27 4.35 -25.26 -22.02
C SER A 27 2.92 -25.13 -22.57
N LEU A 28 2.21 -24.07 -22.21
CA LEU A 28 0.88 -23.77 -22.79
C LEU A 28 0.92 -23.81 -24.33
N ARG A 29 2.04 -23.36 -24.94
CA ARG A 29 2.23 -23.39 -26.39
C ARG A 29 2.26 -24.82 -26.94
N GLU A 30 2.77 -25.78 -26.17
CA GLU A 30 2.75 -27.20 -26.56
C GLU A 30 1.35 -27.79 -26.46
N CYS A 31 0.58 -27.46 -25.41
CA CYS A 31 -0.82 -27.89 -25.30
C CYS A 31 -1.71 -27.32 -26.42
N ARG A 32 -1.42 -26.10 -26.87
CA ARG A 32 -2.07 -25.48 -28.04
C ARG A 32 -1.66 -26.09 -29.39
N LYS A 33 -0.58 -26.87 -29.47
CA LYS A 33 -0.27 -27.64 -30.70
C LYS A 33 -1.15 -28.88 -30.82
N SER A 34 -1.55 -29.46 -29.69
CA SER A 34 -2.39 -30.66 -29.63
C SER A 34 -3.89 -30.37 -29.56
N SER A 35 -4.30 -29.14 -29.24
CA SER A 35 -5.71 -28.74 -29.19
C SER A 35 -5.89 -27.31 -29.71
N VAL A 36 -7.02 -27.04 -30.36
CA VAL A 36 -7.40 -25.70 -30.85
C VAL A 36 -8.06 -24.86 -29.75
N LEU A 37 -8.10 -25.38 -28.51
CA LEU A 37 -8.83 -24.78 -27.41
C LEU A 37 -8.13 -23.50 -26.91
N PRO A 38 -8.89 -22.43 -26.62
CA PRO A 38 -8.36 -21.27 -25.92
C PRO A 38 -7.94 -21.65 -24.50
N ALA A 39 -7.02 -20.87 -23.92
CA ALA A 39 -6.72 -21.00 -22.49
C ALA A 39 -7.68 -20.12 -21.70
N LEU A 40 -8.16 -20.60 -20.56
CA LEU A 40 -8.96 -19.78 -19.67
C LEU A 40 -8.07 -18.64 -19.13
N GLU A 41 -8.49 -17.40 -19.37
CA GLU A 41 -7.74 -16.20 -18.96
C GLU A 41 -8.04 -15.77 -17.51
N VAL A 42 -9.17 -16.21 -16.97
CA VAL A 42 -9.62 -15.88 -15.61
C VAL A 42 -9.09 -16.94 -14.64
N LEU A 43 -7.97 -16.65 -14.00
CA LEU A 43 -7.26 -17.60 -13.14
C LEU A 43 -7.03 -17.02 -11.73
N PRO A 44 -7.13 -17.84 -10.67
CA PRO A 44 -6.71 -17.47 -9.32
C PRO A 44 -5.18 -17.52 -9.19
N GLY A 45 -4.67 -17.25 -7.98
CA GLY A 45 -3.26 -17.33 -7.63
C GLY A 45 -2.45 -16.05 -7.86
N GLY A 46 -3.11 -14.98 -8.33
CA GLY A 46 -2.58 -13.63 -8.32
C GLY A 46 -2.67 -13.00 -6.94
N GLY A 47 -1.72 -12.11 -6.63
CA GLY A 47 -1.83 -11.18 -5.53
C GLY A 47 -2.93 -10.15 -5.76
N TRP A 48 -3.42 -9.52 -4.69
CA TRP A 48 -4.53 -8.58 -4.74
C TRP A 48 -4.36 -7.46 -3.71
N ASP A 49 -4.53 -6.22 -4.17
CA ASP A 49 -4.64 -5.07 -3.27
C ASP A 49 -6.11 -4.79 -2.97
N ASN A 50 -6.50 -5.14 -1.75
CA ASN A 50 -7.87 -5.05 -1.30
C ASN A 50 -8.32 -3.61 -0.97
N LEU A 51 -7.43 -2.63 -0.89
CA LEU A 51 -7.81 -1.21 -0.72
C LEU A 51 -8.22 -0.59 -2.07
N ARG A 52 -7.47 -0.92 -3.12
CA ARG A 52 -7.66 -0.39 -4.48
C ARG A 52 -8.57 -1.24 -5.37
N ASN A 53 -8.79 -2.50 -5.00
CA ASN A 53 -9.39 -3.53 -5.84
C ASN A 53 -8.64 -3.72 -7.17
N ILE A 54 -7.32 -3.99 -7.11
CA ILE A 54 -6.52 -4.26 -8.31
C ILE A 54 -5.67 -5.53 -8.15
N ASP A 55 -5.51 -6.24 -9.27
CA ASP A 55 -4.68 -7.44 -9.36
C ASP A 55 -3.18 -7.05 -9.30
N MET A 56 -2.39 -7.85 -8.59
CA MET A 56 -0.96 -7.65 -8.31
C MET A 56 -0.09 -8.77 -8.90
N GLY A 57 1.19 -8.83 -8.48
CA GLY A 57 2.13 -9.88 -8.88
C GLY A 57 1.59 -11.30 -8.64
N ARG A 58 2.08 -12.25 -9.42
CA ARG A 58 1.66 -13.65 -9.35
C ARG A 58 2.30 -14.37 -8.16
N VAL A 59 1.49 -15.00 -7.32
CA VAL A 59 1.96 -15.74 -6.13
C VAL A 59 1.96 -17.24 -6.38
N MET A 60 0.98 -17.76 -7.12
CA MET A 60 0.89 -19.16 -7.52
C MET A 60 1.59 -19.41 -8.85
N ASN A 61 2.34 -20.49 -8.94
CA ASN A 61 2.88 -20.98 -10.19
C ASN A 61 1.76 -21.59 -11.06
N LEU A 62 1.75 -21.26 -12.35
CA LEU A 62 0.76 -21.74 -13.31
C LEU A 62 1.45 -22.63 -14.34
N SER A 63 1.37 -23.95 -14.14
CA SER A 63 1.93 -24.93 -15.06
C SER A 63 0.84 -25.55 -15.95
N TYR A 64 1.22 -26.01 -17.15
CA TYR A 64 0.31 -26.63 -18.12
C TYR A 64 0.85 -27.99 -18.58
N SER A 65 1.57 -28.69 -17.72
CA SER A 65 2.25 -29.93 -18.09
C SER A 65 1.28 -31.05 -18.44
N LEU A 66 0.08 -31.04 -17.86
CA LEU A 66 -0.95 -32.05 -18.07
C LEU A 66 -1.92 -31.69 -19.20
N CYS A 67 -1.85 -30.47 -19.74
CA CYS A 67 -2.77 -29.96 -20.75
C CYS A 67 -4.25 -30.18 -20.36
N GLN A 68 -4.59 -29.94 -19.10
CA GLN A 68 -5.95 -30.13 -18.59
C GLN A 68 -6.93 -29.20 -19.30
N THR A 69 -8.18 -29.64 -19.39
CA THR A 69 -9.29 -28.84 -19.91
C THR A 69 -10.38 -28.72 -18.87
N THR A 70 -11.27 -27.75 -19.06
CA THR A 70 -12.59 -27.78 -18.41
C THR A 70 -13.34 -29.06 -18.78
N GLU A 71 -14.26 -29.51 -17.93
CA GLU A 71 -15.03 -30.74 -18.16
C GLU A 71 -15.89 -30.69 -19.42
N ASP A 72 -16.34 -29.48 -19.81
CA ASP A 72 -17.07 -29.24 -21.05
C ASP A 72 -16.17 -29.12 -22.29
N GLY A 73 -14.85 -29.22 -22.12
CA GLY A 73 -13.87 -29.23 -23.21
C GLY A 73 -13.72 -27.90 -23.94
N VAL A 74 -14.12 -26.78 -23.31
CA VAL A 74 -14.07 -25.44 -23.95
C VAL A 74 -12.72 -24.76 -23.75
N TYR A 75 -12.10 -24.92 -22.58
CA TYR A 75 -10.88 -24.19 -22.21
C TYR A 75 -9.76 -25.11 -21.73
N LEU A 76 -8.51 -24.74 -22.04
CA LEU A 76 -7.33 -25.24 -21.35
C LEU A 76 -7.16 -24.55 -20.00
N ILE A 77 -6.85 -25.31 -18.97
CA ILE A 77 -6.65 -24.82 -17.59
C ILE A 77 -5.28 -25.26 -17.05
N PRO A 78 -4.66 -24.47 -16.15
CA PRO A 78 -3.45 -24.85 -15.43
C PRO A 78 -3.60 -26.14 -14.62
N ASP A 79 -2.47 -26.74 -14.27
CA ASP A 79 -2.44 -27.99 -13.52
C ASP A 79 -2.87 -27.81 -12.04
N GLU A 80 -2.65 -26.61 -11.50
CA GLU A 80 -2.89 -26.25 -10.10
C GLU A 80 -4.32 -25.71 -9.85
N VAL A 81 -5.22 -25.80 -10.83
CA VAL A 81 -6.60 -25.29 -10.70
C VAL A 81 -7.64 -26.32 -11.10
N PHE A 82 -8.84 -26.17 -10.54
CA PHE A 82 -10.04 -26.87 -10.97
C PHE A 82 -11.18 -25.90 -11.21
N VAL A 83 -12.12 -26.29 -12.08
CA VAL A 83 -13.21 -25.44 -12.53
C VAL A 83 -14.55 -26.08 -12.19
N ILE A 84 -15.45 -25.29 -11.61
CA ILE A 84 -16.82 -25.69 -11.29
C ILE A 84 -17.75 -24.99 -12.29
N PRO A 85 -18.53 -25.73 -13.10
CA PRO A 85 -19.50 -25.13 -14.02
C PRO A 85 -20.74 -24.63 -13.25
N GLN A 86 -21.00 -23.33 -13.32
CA GLN A 86 -22.15 -22.68 -12.68
C GLN A 86 -23.27 -22.45 -13.70
N LYS A 87 -22.93 -21.82 -14.84
CA LYS A 87 -23.85 -21.53 -15.95
C LYS A 87 -25.11 -20.76 -15.51
N GLU A 88 -24.93 -19.76 -14.65
CA GLU A 88 -25.99 -18.95 -14.07
C GLU A 88 -26.12 -17.59 -14.79
N SER A 89 -27.36 -17.13 -14.97
CA SER A 89 -27.66 -15.79 -15.50
C SER A 89 -28.63 -15.07 -14.58
N GLN A 90 -28.20 -13.97 -13.98
CA GLN A 90 -29.02 -13.11 -13.14
C GLN A 90 -29.34 -11.80 -13.86
N VAL A 91 -30.61 -11.43 -13.83
CA VAL A 91 -31.16 -10.24 -14.50
C VAL A 91 -32.02 -9.50 -13.48
N ASP A 92 -31.54 -8.35 -12.99
CA ASP A 92 -32.22 -7.60 -11.95
C ASP A 92 -33.27 -6.66 -12.56
N ALA A 93 -34.56 -6.89 -12.28
CA ALA A 93 -35.65 -6.03 -12.78
C ALA A 93 -35.71 -4.65 -12.08
N HIS A 94 -35.17 -4.57 -10.87
CA HIS A 94 -35.18 -3.41 -9.99
C HIS A 94 -33.74 -2.99 -9.67
N SER A 95 -33.49 -1.70 -9.48
CA SER A 95 -32.18 -1.23 -9.05
C SER A 95 -31.95 -1.40 -7.53
N GLU A 96 -30.73 -1.71 -7.15
CA GLU A 96 -30.22 -1.47 -5.80
C GLU A 96 -30.06 0.04 -5.57
N MET A 97 -30.46 0.53 -4.41
CA MET A 97 -30.33 1.93 -4.01
C MET A 97 -29.24 2.05 -2.95
N ILE A 98 -28.14 2.72 -3.30
CA ILE A 98 -26.97 2.90 -2.45
C ILE A 98 -27.01 4.33 -1.89
N MET A 99 -27.47 4.45 -0.65
CA MET A 99 -27.69 5.74 0.02
C MET A 99 -26.37 6.40 0.45
N SER A 100 -25.34 5.61 0.72
CA SER A 100 -24.04 6.07 1.16
C SER A 100 -22.92 5.29 0.46
N TRP A 101 -21.87 6.00 0.03
CA TRP A 101 -20.65 5.40 -0.52
C TRP A 101 -19.91 4.49 0.50
N LEU A 102 -20.23 4.59 1.78
CA LEU A 102 -19.71 3.70 2.83
C LEU A 102 -20.29 2.29 2.72
N GLU A 103 -21.51 2.15 2.21
CA GLU A 103 -22.22 0.87 2.07
C GLU A 103 -22.01 0.22 0.70
N GLN A 104 -21.30 0.90 -0.20
CA GLN A 104 -21.05 0.41 -1.56
C GLN A 104 -20.35 -0.95 -1.54
N LYS A 105 -20.95 -1.90 -2.25
CA LYS A 105 -20.36 -3.20 -2.58
C LYS A 105 -19.75 -3.16 -3.97
N SER A 106 -18.53 -3.67 -4.11
CA SER A 106 -17.84 -3.77 -5.39
C SER A 106 -18.61 -4.67 -6.34
N SER A 107 -18.72 -4.27 -7.60
CA SER A 107 -19.38 -5.07 -8.65
C SER A 107 -18.56 -6.29 -9.10
N THR A 108 -17.23 -6.27 -8.88
CA THR A 108 -16.29 -7.29 -9.37
C THR A 108 -15.43 -7.96 -8.27
N SER A 109 -15.59 -7.54 -7.02
CA SER A 109 -14.75 -8.01 -5.89
C SER A 109 -15.47 -7.91 -4.55
N SER A 110 -16.79 -8.17 -4.54
CA SER A 110 -17.60 -8.08 -3.33
C SER A 110 -17.16 -9.08 -2.27
N SER A 111 -16.81 -10.30 -2.66
CA SER A 111 -16.56 -11.38 -1.71
C SER A 111 -15.24 -11.17 -0.95
N ILE A 112 -14.14 -10.86 -1.65
CA ILE A 112 -12.84 -10.56 -1.02
C ILE A 112 -12.85 -9.28 -0.17
N ASN A 113 -13.72 -8.31 -0.49
CA ASN A 113 -13.86 -7.11 0.32
C ASN A 113 -14.64 -7.35 1.62
N ALA A 114 -15.57 -8.31 1.60
CA ALA A 114 -16.41 -8.69 2.73
C ALA A 114 -15.76 -9.69 3.70
N GLU A 115 -14.55 -10.17 3.40
CA GLU A 115 -13.81 -11.07 4.26
C GLU A 115 -13.64 -10.46 5.66
N VAL A 116 -14.00 -11.25 6.69
CA VAL A 116 -13.98 -10.80 8.09
C VAL A 116 -12.53 -10.72 8.58
N SER A 117 -11.91 -9.57 8.33
CA SER A 117 -10.64 -9.16 8.93
C SER A 117 -10.85 -7.90 9.76
N PHE A 118 -10.00 -7.69 10.77
CA PHE A 118 -9.95 -6.44 11.55
C PHE A 118 -9.66 -5.21 10.65
N LEU A 119 -9.15 -5.43 9.44
CA LEU A 119 -8.85 -4.43 8.42
C LEU A 119 -10.00 -4.12 7.45
N SER A 120 -11.15 -4.80 7.58
CA SER A 120 -12.23 -4.79 6.58
C SER A 120 -12.90 -3.43 6.34
N VAL A 121 -12.78 -2.50 7.29
CA VAL A 121 -13.51 -1.21 7.30
C VAL A 121 -13.24 -0.37 6.04
N ILE A 122 -12.01 -0.43 5.51
CA ILE A 122 -11.59 0.41 4.37
C ILE A 122 -11.34 -0.39 3.07
N ASN A 123 -11.72 -1.68 3.03
CA ASN A 123 -11.63 -2.49 1.81
C ASN A 123 -12.39 -1.83 0.64
N GLY A 124 -11.73 -1.75 -0.51
CA GLY A 124 -12.26 -1.16 -1.75
C GLY A 124 -12.52 0.34 -1.71
N LYS A 125 -12.24 1.05 -0.61
CA LYS A 125 -12.53 2.50 -0.49
C LYS A 125 -11.60 3.38 -1.33
N PHE A 126 -10.50 2.84 -1.83
CA PHE A 126 -9.61 3.50 -2.78
C PHE A 126 -9.81 3.02 -4.22
N SER A 127 -10.80 2.16 -4.48
CA SER A 127 -11.15 1.76 -5.84
C SER A 127 -11.76 2.91 -6.64
N THR A 128 -11.56 2.87 -7.96
CA THR A 128 -12.14 3.85 -8.88
C THR A 128 -13.66 3.91 -8.77
N GLU A 129 -14.31 2.77 -8.52
CA GLU A 129 -15.76 2.66 -8.33
C GLU A 129 -16.21 3.45 -7.09
N ASN A 130 -15.57 3.22 -5.93
CA ASN A 130 -15.93 3.89 -4.69
C ASN A 130 -15.61 5.39 -4.72
N GLN A 131 -14.43 5.77 -5.22
CA GLN A 131 -14.01 7.17 -5.32
C GLN A 131 -14.92 7.99 -6.24
N ARG A 132 -15.33 7.43 -7.38
CA ARG A 132 -16.34 8.04 -8.26
C ARG A 132 -17.65 8.22 -7.53
N MET A 133 -18.14 7.17 -6.86
CA MET A 133 -19.41 7.21 -6.16
C MET A 133 -19.43 8.29 -5.09
N LYS A 134 -18.42 8.31 -4.23
CA LYS A 134 -18.25 9.33 -3.18
C LYS A 134 -18.19 10.75 -3.76
N ALA A 135 -17.45 10.94 -4.85
CA ALA A 135 -17.32 12.25 -5.47
C ALA A 135 -18.67 12.80 -5.96
N HIS A 136 -19.47 11.99 -6.66
CA HIS A 136 -20.79 12.43 -7.14
C HIS A 136 -21.81 12.56 -6.01
N GLN A 137 -21.90 11.59 -5.10
CA GLN A 137 -22.84 11.64 -3.96
C GLN A 137 -22.66 12.89 -3.10
N VAL A 138 -21.42 13.27 -2.81
CA VAL A 138 -21.14 14.47 -2.00
C VAL A 138 -21.32 15.76 -2.81
N LYS A 139 -20.71 15.87 -4.01
CA LYS A 139 -20.67 17.14 -4.75
C LYS A 139 -22.01 17.51 -5.36
N GLU A 140 -22.78 16.53 -5.80
CA GLU A 140 -24.07 16.72 -6.47
C GLU A 140 -25.24 16.49 -5.53
N ASN A 141 -24.96 16.17 -4.26
CA ASN A 141 -25.95 15.80 -3.26
C ASN A 141 -26.91 14.73 -3.81
N SER A 142 -26.33 13.58 -4.21
CA SER A 142 -27.02 12.53 -4.94
C SER A 142 -26.99 11.18 -4.21
N VAL A 143 -27.90 10.29 -4.57
CA VAL A 143 -27.97 8.87 -4.19
C VAL A 143 -27.69 8.04 -5.44
N THR A 144 -27.04 6.89 -5.30
CA THR A 144 -26.74 6.03 -6.45
C THR A 144 -27.79 4.93 -6.60
N SER A 145 -28.27 4.72 -7.82
CA SER A 145 -29.12 3.62 -8.26
C SER A 145 -28.31 2.72 -9.19
N ARG A 146 -28.23 1.43 -8.88
CA ARG A 146 -27.47 0.45 -9.67
C ARG A 146 -28.38 -0.65 -10.19
N VAL A 147 -28.34 -0.87 -11.50
CA VAL A 147 -28.97 -2.03 -12.16
C VAL A 147 -27.87 -2.85 -12.81
N GLN A 148 -27.98 -4.17 -12.75
CA GLN A 148 -27.00 -5.05 -13.36
C GLN A 148 -27.60 -6.28 -14.01
N VAL A 149 -26.90 -6.78 -15.02
CA VAL A 149 -27.03 -8.15 -15.53
C VAL A 149 -25.72 -8.86 -15.27
N ARG A 150 -25.79 -10.07 -14.74
CA ARG A 150 -24.63 -10.86 -14.34
C ARG A 150 -24.72 -12.25 -14.95
N TYR A 151 -23.69 -12.62 -15.70
CA TYR A 151 -23.57 -13.92 -16.33
C TYR A 151 -22.37 -14.65 -15.71
N HIS A 152 -22.63 -15.64 -14.86
CA HIS A 152 -21.64 -16.37 -14.09
C HIS A 152 -21.47 -17.78 -14.67
N LEU A 153 -20.38 -17.99 -15.40
CA LEU A 153 -20.20 -19.22 -16.18
C LEU A 153 -19.46 -20.28 -15.37
N TYR A 154 -18.35 -19.90 -14.74
CA TYR A 154 -17.48 -20.81 -13.99
C TYR A 154 -17.01 -20.20 -12.68
N THR A 155 -16.84 -21.04 -11.66
CA THR A 155 -15.99 -20.72 -10.51
C THR A 155 -14.67 -21.47 -10.68
N VAL A 156 -13.56 -20.74 -10.73
CA VAL A 156 -12.20 -21.30 -10.89
C VAL A 156 -11.48 -21.21 -9.55
N ARG A 157 -10.98 -22.34 -9.06
CA ARG A 157 -10.33 -22.44 -7.74
C ARG A 157 -8.93 -23.00 -7.86
N ALA A 158 -8.03 -22.49 -7.03
CA ALA A 158 -6.71 -23.08 -6.82
C ALA A 158 -6.82 -24.31 -5.90
N TYR A 159 -5.99 -25.33 -6.14
CA TYR A 159 -5.82 -26.40 -5.17
C TYR A 159 -5.12 -25.89 -3.90
N PRO A 160 -5.48 -26.33 -2.69
CA PRO A 160 -4.91 -25.81 -1.45
C PRO A 160 -3.38 -25.94 -1.33
N ASP A 161 -2.79 -26.91 -2.00
CA ASP A 161 -1.36 -27.25 -2.02
C ASP A 161 -0.65 -26.77 -3.30
N PHE A 162 -1.14 -25.69 -3.90
CA PHE A 162 -0.52 -25.11 -5.10
C PHE A 162 0.94 -24.71 -4.87
N THR A 163 1.75 -24.81 -5.92
CA THR A 163 3.16 -24.41 -5.86
C THR A 163 3.31 -22.88 -6.00
N LEU A 164 4.23 -22.29 -5.24
CA LEU A 164 4.49 -20.85 -5.28
C LEU A 164 5.33 -20.46 -6.50
N ASP A 165 5.11 -19.25 -7.03
CA ASP A 165 5.91 -18.67 -8.11
C ASP A 165 7.34 -18.40 -7.62
N SER A 166 8.33 -18.81 -8.43
CA SER A 166 9.75 -18.66 -8.09
C SER A 166 10.19 -17.24 -7.74
N ARG A 167 9.58 -16.20 -8.33
CA ARG A 167 9.92 -14.80 -8.04
C ARG A 167 9.37 -14.36 -6.70
N PHE A 168 8.18 -14.85 -6.34
CA PHE A 168 7.59 -14.63 -5.03
C PHE A 168 8.45 -15.31 -3.95
N VAL A 169 8.81 -16.58 -4.18
CA VAL A 169 9.70 -17.35 -3.29
C VAL A 169 11.02 -16.62 -3.05
N HIS A 170 11.68 -16.16 -4.10
CA HIS A 170 12.95 -15.43 -3.97
C HIS A 170 12.83 -14.17 -3.09
N GLN A 171 11.78 -13.36 -3.24
CA GLN A 171 11.59 -12.18 -2.38
C GLN A 171 11.32 -12.55 -0.92
N VAL A 172 10.60 -13.64 -0.67
CA VAL A 172 10.38 -14.15 0.68
C VAL A 172 11.69 -14.65 1.31
N GLU A 173 12.53 -15.33 0.54
CA GLU A 173 13.86 -15.77 0.98
C GLU A 173 14.78 -14.60 1.33
N GLU A 174 14.74 -13.49 0.58
CA GLU A 174 15.47 -12.26 0.94
C GLU A 174 15.07 -11.73 2.32
N ILE A 175 13.78 -11.73 2.65
CA ILE A 175 13.29 -11.34 3.98
C ILE A 175 13.78 -12.33 5.04
N ALA A 176 13.70 -13.63 4.76
CA ALA A 176 14.15 -14.68 5.67
C ALA A 176 15.65 -14.56 5.99
N ASP A 177 16.47 -14.22 5.00
CA ASP A 177 17.90 -13.99 5.19
C ASP A 177 18.18 -12.75 6.04
N ALA A 178 17.45 -11.65 5.83
CA ALA A 178 17.54 -10.46 6.67
C ALA A 178 17.17 -10.79 8.13
N ILE A 179 16.17 -11.64 8.36
CA ILE A 179 15.80 -12.12 9.70
C ILE A 179 16.92 -12.94 10.33
N LYS A 180 17.53 -13.88 9.59
CA LYS A 180 18.65 -14.72 10.07
C LYS A 180 19.87 -13.88 10.44
N ASN A 181 20.14 -12.81 9.70
CA ASN A 181 21.22 -11.86 9.96
C ASN A 181 20.91 -10.82 11.04
N ASN A 182 19.73 -10.90 11.67
CA ASN A 182 19.27 -9.94 12.69
C ASN A 182 19.16 -8.49 12.17
N GLU A 183 18.83 -8.33 10.88
CA GLU A 183 18.71 -7.04 10.20
C GLU A 183 17.25 -6.54 10.21
N THR A 184 16.73 -6.20 11.39
CA THR A 184 15.29 -5.93 11.58
C THR A 184 14.77 -4.82 10.66
N ARG A 185 15.50 -3.70 10.50
CA ARG A 185 15.08 -2.58 9.63
C ARG A 185 15.00 -2.99 8.16
N HIS A 186 15.97 -3.78 7.69
CA HIS A 186 16.00 -4.28 6.32
C HIS A 186 14.86 -5.27 6.07
N ALA A 187 14.63 -6.20 7.00
CA ALA A 187 13.53 -7.16 6.92
C ALA A 187 12.16 -6.46 6.85
N THR A 188 11.94 -5.40 7.65
CA THR A 188 10.72 -4.58 7.59
C THR A 188 10.57 -3.89 6.24
N TYR A 189 11.62 -3.27 5.71
CA TYR A 189 11.61 -2.63 4.39
C TYR A 189 11.26 -3.63 3.26
N LEU A 190 11.89 -4.80 3.27
CA LEU A 190 11.63 -5.86 2.29
C LEU A 190 10.19 -6.40 2.40
N SER A 191 9.65 -6.52 3.61
CA SER A 191 8.26 -6.94 3.83
C SER A 191 7.25 -5.91 3.29
N GLU A 192 7.52 -4.61 3.48
CA GLU A 192 6.70 -3.55 2.88
C GLU A 192 6.77 -3.58 1.34
N ARG A 193 7.94 -3.89 0.76
CA ARG A 193 8.11 -4.07 -0.69
C ARG A 193 7.35 -5.29 -1.22
N LEU A 194 7.29 -6.38 -0.46
CA LEU A 194 6.49 -7.55 -0.81
C LEU A 194 4.99 -7.19 -0.93
N ILE A 195 4.46 -6.38 0.00
CA ILE A 195 3.08 -5.88 -0.05
C ILE A 195 2.86 -4.95 -1.25
N LEU A 196 3.86 -4.15 -1.64
CA LEU A 196 3.78 -3.32 -2.85
C LEU A 196 3.61 -4.17 -4.12
N ASP A 197 4.43 -5.22 -4.24
CA ASP A 197 4.53 -6.03 -5.46
C ASP A 197 3.40 -7.06 -5.60
N TYR A 198 2.94 -7.64 -4.48
CA TYR A 198 1.97 -8.74 -4.44
C TYR A 198 0.65 -8.38 -3.75
N GLY A 199 0.52 -7.18 -3.19
CA GLY A 199 -0.71 -6.75 -2.50
C GLY A 199 -0.86 -7.36 -1.11
N THR A 200 -2.08 -7.33 -0.59
CA THR A 200 -2.40 -7.73 0.78
C THR A 200 -3.03 -9.12 0.87
N HIS A 201 -3.63 -9.60 -0.22
CA HIS A 201 -4.31 -10.89 -0.31
C HIS A 201 -3.81 -11.68 -1.50
N VAL A 202 -4.04 -12.99 -1.50
CA VAL A 202 -3.91 -13.86 -2.67
C VAL A 202 -5.28 -14.37 -3.04
N ILE A 203 -5.62 -14.25 -4.32
CA ILE A 203 -6.89 -14.73 -4.85
C ILE A 203 -6.84 -16.25 -4.93
N THR A 204 -7.73 -16.94 -4.22
CA THR A 204 -7.82 -18.42 -4.22
C THR A 204 -8.97 -18.93 -5.08
N SER A 205 -9.98 -18.09 -5.33
CA SER A 205 -11.14 -18.39 -6.16
C SER A 205 -11.54 -17.16 -6.96
N VAL A 206 -11.92 -17.37 -8.22
CA VAL A 206 -12.47 -16.33 -9.09
C VAL A 206 -13.75 -16.83 -9.75
N ASP A 207 -14.74 -15.95 -9.82
CA ASP A 207 -15.95 -16.20 -10.60
C ASP A 207 -15.72 -15.62 -12.00
N ALA A 208 -15.67 -16.50 -13.00
CA ALA A 208 -15.45 -16.15 -14.40
C ALA A 208 -16.79 -15.96 -15.11
N GLY A 209 -16.94 -14.81 -15.76
CA GLY A 209 -18.20 -14.42 -16.35
C GLY A 209 -18.15 -13.07 -17.05
N ALA A 210 -19.32 -12.44 -17.17
CA ALA A 210 -19.46 -11.07 -17.64
C ALA A 210 -20.55 -10.32 -16.87
N THR A 211 -20.38 -9.02 -16.68
CA THR A 211 -21.40 -8.15 -16.07
C THR A 211 -21.65 -6.92 -16.93
N LEU A 212 -22.91 -6.48 -16.98
CA LEU A 212 -23.31 -5.21 -17.56
C LEU A 212 -24.03 -4.42 -16.49
N VAL A 213 -23.43 -3.32 -16.04
CA VAL A 213 -23.85 -2.54 -14.88
C VAL A 213 -24.16 -1.11 -15.31
N GLN A 214 -25.31 -0.59 -14.92
CA GLN A 214 -25.64 0.83 -15.05
C GLN A 214 -25.75 1.46 -13.67
N GLU A 215 -25.06 2.59 -13.49
CA GLU A 215 -25.15 3.42 -12.30
C GLU A 215 -25.70 4.79 -12.67
N ASP A 216 -26.85 5.12 -12.08
CA ASP A 216 -27.49 6.43 -12.19
C ASP A 216 -27.41 7.16 -10.84
N TYR A 217 -27.02 8.43 -10.87
CA TYR A 217 -26.88 9.28 -9.70
C TYR A 217 -28.06 10.23 -9.68
N LEU A 218 -28.91 10.09 -8.66
CA LEU A 218 -30.20 10.78 -8.54
C LEU A 218 -30.12 11.83 -7.44
N LYS A 219 -30.68 13.02 -7.65
CA LYS A 219 -30.74 14.06 -6.62
C LYS A 219 -31.33 13.50 -5.31
N LYS A 220 -30.67 13.72 -4.17
CA LYS A 220 -31.12 13.24 -2.85
C LYS A 220 -32.53 13.75 -2.51
N SER A 221 -32.84 15.00 -2.92
CA SER A 221 -34.17 15.61 -2.75
C SER A 221 -35.30 14.89 -3.50
N PHE A 222 -34.99 14.22 -4.61
CA PHE A 222 -35.96 13.42 -5.35
C PHE A 222 -36.35 12.16 -4.58
N ILE A 223 -35.37 11.52 -3.92
CA ILE A 223 -35.58 10.32 -3.12
C ILE A 223 -36.28 10.63 -1.78
N SER A 224 -35.90 11.71 -1.10
CA SER A 224 -36.44 12.03 0.23
C SER A 224 -37.93 12.40 0.24
N ASN A 225 -38.43 12.98 -0.86
CA ASN A 225 -39.82 13.43 -0.96
C ASN A 225 -40.81 12.31 -1.31
N SER A 226 -40.32 11.09 -1.41
CA SER A 226 -40.95 10.04 -2.19
C SER A 226 -41.45 8.91 -1.24
N ARG A 227 -42.59 9.16 -0.56
CA ARG A 227 -43.07 8.36 0.60
C ARG A 227 -43.58 6.94 0.25
N SER A 228 -43.80 6.62 -1.02
CA SER A 228 -44.15 5.27 -1.53
C SER A 228 -43.27 4.86 -2.72
N ASP A 229 -42.17 5.57 -2.95
CA ASP A 229 -41.57 5.74 -4.28
C ASP A 229 -40.22 5.05 -4.45
N MET A 230 -39.56 4.56 -3.40
CA MET A 230 -38.24 3.92 -3.60
C MET A 230 -38.34 2.71 -4.54
N SER A 231 -39.42 1.92 -4.45
CA SER A 231 -39.70 0.81 -5.36
C SER A 231 -40.05 1.28 -6.78
N SER A 232 -40.79 2.38 -6.92
CA SER A 232 -41.16 2.94 -8.23
C SER A 232 -39.96 3.58 -8.95
N VAL A 233 -39.09 4.25 -8.20
CA VAL A 233 -37.80 4.79 -8.64
C VAL A 233 -36.87 3.64 -9.06
N SER A 234 -36.79 2.60 -8.24
CA SER A 234 -35.99 1.41 -8.52
C SER A 234 -36.46 0.65 -9.77
N ALA A 235 -37.76 0.52 -9.96
CA ALA A 235 -38.34 -0.03 -11.20
C ALA A 235 -38.06 0.87 -12.41
N SER A 236 -38.16 2.20 -12.25
CA SER A 236 -37.88 3.17 -13.33
C SER A 236 -36.42 3.08 -13.82
N ALA A 237 -35.48 2.86 -12.91
CA ALA A 237 -34.08 2.62 -13.23
C ALA A 237 -33.91 1.34 -14.08
N GLY A 238 -34.56 0.24 -13.66
CA GLY A 238 -34.59 -1.01 -14.41
C GLY A 238 -35.14 -0.83 -15.83
N PHE A 239 -36.31 -0.19 -15.97
CA PHE A 239 -36.89 0.09 -17.29
C PHE A 239 -35.97 0.93 -18.19
N ARG A 240 -35.27 1.93 -17.62
CA ARG A 240 -34.28 2.71 -18.38
C ARG A 240 -33.12 1.84 -18.87
N PHE A 241 -32.56 1.00 -17.99
CA PHE A 241 -31.48 0.09 -18.35
C PHE A 241 -31.90 -0.85 -19.50
N TYR A 242 -33.06 -1.50 -19.38
CA TYR A 242 -33.56 -2.42 -20.41
C TYR A 242 -33.95 -1.72 -21.71
N GLY A 243 -34.39 -0.46 -21.65
CA GLY A 243 -34.55 0.39 -22.83
C GLY A 243 -33.21 0.67 -23.54
N ASN A 244 -32.11 0.86 -22.80
CA ASN A 244 -30.78 1.09 -23.39
C ASN A 244 -30.23 -0.14 -24.13
N VAL A 245 -30.58 -1.35 -23.68
CA VAL A 245 -30.20 -2.63 -24.31
C VAL A 245 -31.27 -3.20 -25.26
N LYS A 246 -32.18 -2.36 -25.76
CA LYS A 246 -33.23 -2.71 -26.73
C LYS A 246 -34.00 -3.99 -26.40
N LEU A 247 -34.45 -4.13 -25.16
CA LEU A 247 -35.52 -5.07 -24.86
C LEU A 247 -36.86 -4.39 -25.15
N ASP A 248 -37.78 -5.09 -25.83
CA ASP A 248 -39.15 -4.65 -26.12
C ASP A 248 -39.96 -4.49 -24.82
N PHE A 249 -39.66 -3.45 -24.06
CA PHE A 249 -40.48 -3.00 -22.94
C PHE A 249 -41.36 -1.85 -23.40
N ASN A 250 -42.63 -1.91 -23.01
CA ASN A 250 -43.68 -0.99 -23.43
C ASN A 250 -43.22 0.48 -23.29
N ASP A 251 -43.02 1.15 -24.43
CA ASP A 251 -42.34 2.43 -24.63
C ASP A 251 -43.00 3.63 -23.89
N LYS A 252 -44.19 3.40 -23.31
CA LYS A 252 -44.94 4.36 -22.50
C LYS A 252 -44.37 4.55 -21.08
N ILE A 253 -43.65 3.57 -20.52
CA ILE A 253 -43.08 3.65 -19.14
C ILE A 253 -41.62 4.13 -19.16
N ALA A 254 -40.86 3.85 -20.24
CA ALA A 254 -39.50 4.33 -20.48
C ALA A 254 -39.39 5.89 -20.62
N LYS A 255 -40.54 6.56 -20.67
CA LYS A 255 -40.71 8.03 -20.65
C LYS A 255 -41.15 8.55 -19.28
N ASN A 256 -40.72 7.95 -18.17
CA ASN A 256 -40.84 8.61 -16.88
C ASN A 256 -39.89 9.83 -16.85
N SER A 257 -40.34 10.96 -17.42
CA SER A 257 -39.60 12.21 -17.55
C SER A 257 -39.11 12.72 -16.20
N ASN A 258 -39.85 12.41 -15.14
CA ASN A 258 -39.51 12.74 -13.77
C ASN A 258 -38.22 12.05 -13.30
N TYR A 259 -38.03 10.75 -13.59
CA TYR A 259 -36.79 10.05 -13.26
C TYR A 259 -35.60 10.64 -14.02
N LYS A 260 -35.71 10.77 -15.35
CA LYS A 260 -34.64 11.30 -16.21
C LYS A 260 -34.24 12.74 -15.84
N GLY A 261 -35.20 13.58 -15.45
CA GLY A 261 -34.93 14.97 -15.04
C GLY A 261 -34.20 15.12 -13.70
N ASN A 262 -34.14 14.05 -12.89
CA ASN A 262 -33.47 14.05 -11.59
C ASN A 262 -32.12 13.32 -11.58
N ILE A 263 -31.68 12.77 -12.72
CA ILE A 263 -30.34 12.21 -12.90
C ILE A 263 -29.33 13.36 -12.99
N THR A 264 -28.30 13.34 -12.14
CA THR A 264 -27.17 14.27 -12.17
C THR A 264 -25.99 13.69 -12.97
N TYR A 265 -25.77 12.39 -12.87
CA TYR A 265 -24.73 11.65 -13.59
C TYR A 265 -25.19 10.22 -13.90
N SER A 266 -24.71 9.63 -15.00
CA SER A 266 -25.09 8.28 -15.44
C SER A 266 -23.92 7.61 -16.14
N VAL A 267 -23.67 6.34 -15.84
CA VAL A 267 -22.61 5.57 -16.48
C VAL A 267 -23.01 4.11 -16.65
N VAL A 268 -22.57 3.50 -17.75
CA VAL A 268 -22.74 2.07 -18.02
C VAL A 268 -21.36 1.43 -18.15
N HIS A 269 -21.13 0.35 -17.42
CA HIS A 269 -19.90 -0.46 -17.44
C HIS A 269 -20.23 -1.85 -17.96
N SER A 270 -19.41 -2.34 -18.90
CA SER A 270 -19.42 -3.74 -19.32
C SER A 270 -18.09 -4.36 -18.91
N HIS A 271 -18.14 -5.41 -18.11
CA HIS A 271 -17.00 -6.23 -17.73
C HIS A 271 -17.11 -7.57 -18.45
N GLY A 272 -16.17 -7.87 -19.34
CA GLY A 272 -16.27 -9.03 -20.22
C GLY A 272 -17.32 -8.86 -21.32
N GLY A 273 -17.45 -9.90 -22.13
CA GLY A 273 -18.28 -9.88 -23.34
C GLY A 273 -17.81 -8.83 -24.37
N ALA A 274 -18.71 -8.47 -25.27
CA ALA A 274 -18.50 -7.40 -26.24
C ALA A 274 -18.56 -6.03 -25.55
N LEU A 275 -17.77 -5.09 -26.07
CA LEU A 275 -17.80 -3.70 -25.63
C LEU A 275 -19.22 -3.12 -25.78
N PHE A 276 -19.69 -2.45 -24.73
CA PHE A 276 -21.01 -1.83 -24.73
C PHE A 276 -21.07 -0.64 -25.69
N TYR A 277 -22.18 -0.55 -26.44
CA TYR A 277 -22.54 0.62 -27.21
C TYR A 277 -24.07 0.81 -27.16
N PRO A 278 -24.59 2.05 -27.16
CA PRO A 278 -26.02 2.31 -27.11
C PRO A 278 -26.76 1.59 -28.25
N GLY A 279 -27.74 0.76 -27.89
CA GLY A 279 -28.53 -0.01 -28.84
C GLY A 279 -27.99 -1.39 -29.22
N ILE A 280 -26.97 -1.91 -28.53
CA ILE A 280 -26.72 -3.36 -28.48
C ILE A 280 -27.94 -4.06 -27.86
N THR A 281 -28.32 -5.24 -28.35
CA THR A 281 -29.38 -6.04 -27.72
C THR A 281 -28.79 -6.86 -26.57
N LEU A 282 -29.59 -7.12 -25.52
CA LEU A 282 -29.13 -7.99 -24.42
C LEU A 282 -28.71 -9.37 -24.92
N GLN A 283 -29.45 -9.95 -25.87
CA GLN A 283 -29.11 -11.21 -26.52
C GLN A 283 -27.72 -11.17 -27.17
N LYS A 284 -27.44 -10.15 -27.99
CA LYS A 284 -26.15 -10.01 -28.67
C LYS A 284 -24.99 -9.86 -27.68
N TRP A 285 -25.22 -9.16 -26.58
CA TRP A 285 -24.23 -9.05 -25.51
C TRP A 285 -24.00 -10.40 -24.83
N GLN A 286 -25.05 -11.15 -24.47
CA GLN A 286 -24.93 -12.48 -23.85
C GLN A 286 -24.18 -13.47 -24.75
N GLU A 287 -24.50 -13.53 -26.04
CA GLU A 287 -23.83 -14.41 -27.02
C GLU A 287 -22.32 -14.16 -27.13
N SER A 288 -21.85 -12.96 -26.80
CA SER A 288 -20.43 -12.58 -26.89
C SER A 288 -19.58 -12.95 -25.67
N THR A 289 -20.21 -13.37 -24.56
CA THR A 289 -19.54 -13.63 -23.28
C THR A 289 -18.67 -14.88 -23.30
N LEU A 290 -19.06 -15.89 -24.09
CA LEU A 290 -18.40 -17.20 -24.15
C LEU A 290 -16.91 -17.16 -24.50
N ASN A 291 -16.40 -16.10 -25.14
CA ASN A 291 -15.00 -15.96 -25.54
C ASN A 291 -14.27 -14.79 -24.84
N ASN A 292 -14.95 -14.06 -23.94
CA ASN A 292 -14.44 -12.83 -23.34
C ASN A 292 -14.82 -12.80 -21.85
N LEU A 293 -14.38 -13.81 -21.10
CA LEU A 293 -14.70 -13.95 -19.69
C LEU A 293 -13.73 -13.13 -18.85
N VAL A 294 -14.25 -12.48 -17.81
CA VAL A 294 -13.44 -11.76 -16.84
C VAL A 294 -13.81 -12.21 -15.42
N ALA A 295 -12.96 -11.87 -14.45
CA ALA A 295 -13.27 -12.05 -13.04
C ALA A 295 -14.37 -11.07 -12.61
N ILE A 296 -15.58 -11.59 -12.39
CA ILE A 296 -16.76 -10.85 -11.93
C ILE A 296 -16.95 -10.94 -10.42
N ASP A 297 -16.29 -11.86 -9.73
CA ASP A 297 -16.03 -11.80 -8.30
C ASP A 297 -14.69 -12.48 -7.98
N ARG A 298 -14.17 -12.21 -6.80
CA ARG A 298 -12.92 -12.76 -6.27
C ARG A 298 -13.11 -13.11 -4.81
N SER A 299 -12.50 -14.22 -4.41
CA SER A 299 -12.30 -14.60 -3.01
C SER A 299 -10.84 -14.95 -2.80
N GLY A 300 -10.32 -14.65 -1.62
CA GLY A 300 -8.90 -14.82 -1.32
C GLY A 300 -8.66 -14.96 0.16
N LEU A 301 -7.39 -15.05 0.51
CA LEU A 301 -6.90 -15.06 1.89
C LEU A 301 -5.75 -14.05 2.02
N PRO A 302 -5.47 -13.52 3.22
CA PRO A 302 -4.32 -12.66 3.46
C PRO A 302 -2.99 -13.28 2.99
N LEU A 303 -2.09 -12.46 2.44
CA LEU A 303 -0.82 -12.92 1.84
C LEU A 303 0.03 -13.76 2.81
N HIS A 304 0.09 -13.35 4.08
CA HIS A 304 0.88 -14.03 5.11
C HIS A 304 0.40 -15.47 5.41
N HIS A 305 -0.82 -15.84 5.02
CA HIS A 305 -1.36 -17.20 5.19
C HIS A 305 -0.58 -18.24 4.35
N PHE A 306 -0.01 -17.83 3.23
CA PHE A 306 0.74 -18.69 2.31
C PHE A 306 2.21 -18.84 2.70
N LEU A 307 2.63 -18.24 3.83
CA LEU A 307 3.98 -18.34 4.36
C LEU A 307 3.97 -19.35 5.51
N ASN A 308 4.32 -20.60 5.24
CA ASN A 308 4.24 -21.68 6.22
C ASN A 308 5.34 -22.75 6.01
N PRO A 309 5.55 -23.66 6.98
CA PRO A 309 6.59 -24.69 6.86
C PRO A 309 6.39 -25.68 5.69
N MET A 310 5.16 -25.84 5.18
CA MET A 310 4.91 -26.71 4.03
C MET A 310 5.36 -26.08 2.71
N THR A 311 5.22 -24.76 2.58
CA THR A 311 5.63 -23.99 1.39
C THR A 311 7.11 -23.63 1.41
N PHE A 312 7.73 -23.52 2.59
CA PHE A 312 9.15 -23.24 2.77
C PHE A 312 9.83 -24.26 3.70
N PRO A 313 9.99 -25.53 3.27
CA PRO A 313 10.52 -26.59 4.12
C PRO A 313 12.01 -26.41 4.49
N ASP A 314 12.76 -25.63 3.69
CA ASP A 314 14.18 -25.37 3.92
C ASP A 314 14.43 -24.30 4.99
N LEU A 315 13.38 -23.61 5.47
CA LEU A 315 13.48 -22.58 6.49
C LEU A 315 13.15 -23.13 7.88
N GLN A 316 13.86 -22.65 8.90
CA GLN A 316 13.55 -22.97 10.29
C GLN A 316 12.20 -22.37 10.71
N GLU A 317 11.41 -23.11 11.49
CA GLU A 317 10.08 -22.67 11.96
C GLU A 317 10.10 -21.30 12.67
N SER A 318 11.15 -21.04 13.46
CA SER A 318 11.34 -19.75 14.14
C SER A 318 11.51 -18.58 13.17
N THR A 319 12.14 -18.82 12.02
CA THR A 319 12.32 -17.82 10.97
C THR A 319 11.00 -17.58 10.25
N ILE A 320 10.25 -18.65 9.95
CA ILE A 320 8.93 -18.57 9.32
C ILE A 320 7.95 -17.79 10.21
N SER A 321 7.91 -18.07 11.52
CA SER A 321 7.02 -17.34 12.44
C SER A 321 7.30 -15.83 12.45
N LYS A 322 8.59 -15.44 12.46
CA LYS A 322 9.00 -14.02 12.35
C LYS A 322 8.63 -13.42 11.00
N LEU A 323 8.85 -14.16 9.91
CA LEU A 323 8.50 -13.76 8.55
C LEU A 323 6.99 -13.47 8.42
N VAL A 324 6.14 -14.41 8.85
CA VAL A 324 4.67 -14.26 8.86
C VAL A 324 4.28 -12.99 9.63
N SER A 325 4.86 -12.79 10.81
CA SER A 325 4.58 -11.62 11.65
C SER A 325 4.99 -10.32 10.96
N LEU A 326 6.17 -10.25 10.33
CA LEU A 326 6.63 -9.06 9.63
C LEU A 326 5.79 -8.71 8.40
N VAL A 327 5.41 -9.71 7.61
CA VAL A 327 4.54 -9.50 6.44
C VAL A 327 3.14 -9.08 6.86
N ASN A 328 2.60 -9.68 7.94
CA ASN A 328 1.32 -9.25 8.51
C ASN A 328 1.38 -7.80 9.00
N GLN A 329 2.40 -7.43 9.78
CA GLN A 329 2.59 -6.05 10.25
C GLN A 329 2.77 -5.04 9.09
N ALA A 330 3.45 -5.43 8.01
CA ALA A 330 3.56 -4.59 6.82
C ALA A 330 2.19 -4.35 6.17
N SER A 331 1.35 -5.39 6.11
CA SER A 331 -0.02 -5.27 5.62
C SER A 331 -0.87 -4.39 6.53
N GLU A 332 -0.79 -4.56 7.85
CA GLU A 332 -1.48 -3.73 8.85
C GLU A 332 -1.11 -2.26 8.70
N ARG A 333 0.20 -1.97 8.63
CA ARG A 333 0.71 -0.61 8.44
C ARG A 333 0.19 0.03 7.16
N TYR A 334 0.08 -0.73 6.07
CA TYR A 334 -0.51 -0.23 4.82
C TYR A 334 -1.97 0.21 4.99
N TYR A 335 -2.76 -0.54 5.76
CA TYR A 335 -4.13 -0.14 6.09
C TYR A 335 -4.18 1.05 7.05
N GLU A 336 -3.38 1.05 8.11
CA GLU A 336 -3.33 2.14 9.09
C GLU A 336 -2.96 3.46 8.43
N VAL A 337 -1.95 3.48 7.55
CA VAL A 337 -1.48 4.70 6.86
C VAL A 337 -2.52 5.28 5.90
N ASN A 338 -3.42 4.42 5.42
CA ASN A 338 -4.51 4.78 4.52
C ASN A 338 -5.87 4.91 5.22
N THR A 339 -5.92 4.72 6.54
CA THR A 339 -7.09 4.99 7.34
C THR A 339 -7.15 6.49 7.62
N ILE A 340 -8.26 7.12 7.23
CA ILE A 340 -8.52 8.55 7.42
C ILE A 340 -9.82 8.67 8.21
N PRO A 341 -9.74 8.63 9.55
CA PRO A 341 -10.93 8.83 10.37
C PRO A 341 -11.38 10.29 10.40
N GLY A 342 -12.69 10.51 10.44
CA GLY A 342 -13.30 11.84 10.48
C GLY A 342 -14.80 11.76 10.31
N CYS A 343 -15.50 12.89 10.50
CA CYS A 343 -16.93 12.93 10.25
C CYS A 343 -17.27 12.61 8.78
N VAL A 344 -18.01 11.52 8.57
CA VAL A 344 -18.40 11.05 7.23
C VAL A 344 -19.79 11.51 6.79
N ASN A 345 -20.57 12.17 7.66
CA ASN A 345 -21.91 12.64 7.33
C ASN A 345 -21.87 13.96 6.53
N PRO A 346 -22.32 14.00 5.26
CA PRO A 346 -22.34 15.23 4.44
C PRO A 346 -23.19 16.37 5.03
N ASP A 347 -24.23 16.02 5.79
CA ASP A 347 -25.19 16.99 6.32
C ASP A 347 -24.65 17.70 7.57
N SER A 348 -23.51 17.24 8.13
CA SER A 348 -22.86 17.79 9.31
C SER A 348 -21.91 18.96 8.96
N LYS A 349 -21.87 20.01 9.80
CA LYS A 349 -21.03 21.21 9.59
C LYS A 349 -19.52 20.91 9.52
N ASN A 350 -19.13 19.83 10.16
CA ASN A 350 -17.80 19.28 10.37
C ASN A 350 -17.51 18.08 9.47
N PHE A 351 -18.32 17.87 8.42
CA PHE A 351 -18.07 16.85 7.40
C PHE A 351 -16.64 16.94 6.86
N TYR A 352 -15.95 15.80 6.84
CA TYR A 352 -14.62 15.68 6.28
C TYR A 352 -14.64 14.84 5.01
N PHE A 353 -14.58 15.50 3.86
CA PHE A 353 -14.69 14.85 2.56
C PHE A 353 -13.66 13.74 2.32
N GLU A 354 -12.46 13.81 2.90
CA GLU A 354 -11.44 12.77 2.71
C GLU A 354 -11.65 11.56 3.64
N ALA A 355 -12.47 11.67 4.69
CA ALA A 355 -12.67 10.61 5.68
C ALA A 355 -13.24 9.33 5.04
N ASN A 356 -12.64 8.19 5.36
CA ASN A 356 -13.11 6.86 4.96
C ASN A 356 -13.57 6.00 6.14
N VAL A 357 -13.35 6.47 7.38
CA VAL A 357 -13.83 5.85 8.62
C VAL A 357 -14.53 6.92 9.44
N ASP A 358 -15.71 6.61 9.98
CA ASP A 358 -16.38 7.51 10.92
C ASP A 358 -15.68 7.46 12.28
N ASP A 359 -15.34 8.63 12.82
CA ASP A 359 -14.73 8.78 14.14
C ASP A 359 -15.72 9.34 15.18
N GLY A 360 -16.99 9.51 14.81
CA GLY A 360 -18.02 10.07 15.69
C GLY A 360 -17.86 11.57 15.94
N SER A 361 -16.97 12.26 15.23
CA SER A 361 -16.69 13.69 15.43
C SER A 361 -17.73 14.62 14.81
N CYS A 362 -18.82 14.09 14.21
CA CYS A 362 -19.87 14.86 13.53
C CYS A 362 -20.69 15.76 14.45
N GLU A 363 -20.69 15.54 15.76
CA GLU A 363 -21.35 16.40 16.74
C GLU A 363 -20.40 16.64 17.94
N GLY A 364 -20.45 17.83 18.55
CA GLY A 364 -19.62 18.13 19.72
C GLY A 364 -19.59 19.60 20.11
N PRO A 365 -19.13 19.95 21.33
CA PRO A 365 -18.97 21.33 21.78
C PRO A 365 -17.72 21.99 21.16
N VAL A 366 -17.76 23.31 20.96
CA VAL A 366 -16.59 24.09 20.50
C VAL A 366 -15.59 24.21 21.65
N THR A 367 -14.34 23.85 21.44
CA THR A 367 -13.26 23.99 22.43
C THR A 367 -12.26 25.06 22.00
N ASN A 368 -11.97 26.01 22.89
CA ASN A 368 -10.91 27.02 22.68
C ASN A 368 -9.57 26.42 23.12
N LEU A 369 -8.91 25.72 22.20
CA LEU A 369 -7.62 25.08 22.44
C LEU A 369 -6.47 26.05 22.14
N THR A 370 -5.41 25.99 22.95
CA THR A 370 -4.22 26.86 22.81
C THR A 370 -2.96 26.06 22.56
N PHE A 371 -2.05 26.62 21.75
CA PHE A 371 -0.83 25.96 21.29
C PHE A 371 0.41 26.64 21.86
N GLY A 372 1.20 25.94 22.66
CA GLY A 372 2.38 26.50 23.37
C GLY A 372 3.68 26.48 22.57
N GLY A 373 3.65 26.03 21.32
CA GLY A 373 4.83 25.88 20.46
C GLY A 373 5.43 24.47 20.47
N VAL A 374 6.58 24.34 19.82
CA VAL A 374 7.32 23.08 19.61
C VAL A 374 8.80 23.29 19.91
N TYR A 375 9.50 22.23 20.27
CA TYR A 375 10.96 22.21 20.41
C TYR A 375 11.51 20.80 20.18
N GLN A 376 12.81 20.69 19.92
CA GLN A 376 13.51 19.43 19.64
C GLN A 376 14.82 19.36 20.42
N THR A 377 15.04 18.24 21.09
CA THR A 377 16.31 17.90 21.75
C THR A 377 17.12 16.94 20.88
N CYS A 378 18.44 16.93 21.02
CA CYS A 378 19.32 16.02 20.29
C CYS A 378 20.43 15.50 21.18
N ASN A 379 20.66 14.18 21.14
CA ASN A 379 21.72 13.49 21.87
C ASN A 379 22.61 12.72 20.88
N PRO A 380 23.93 13.02 20.81
CA PRO A 380 24.84 12.31 19.92
C PRO A 380 25.02 10.85 20.36
N LEU A 381 24.91 9.90 19.43
CA LEU A 381 25.16 8.47 19.69
C LEU A 381 26.57 8.04 19.29
N THR A 382 27.19 8.77 18.37
CA THR A 382 28.60 8.62 17.98
C THR A 382 29.41 9.84 18.42
N SER A 383 30.74 9.69 18.56
CA SER A 383 31.65 10.77 18.98
C SER A 383 31.55 12.03 18.10
N ASN A 384 31.24 11.87 16.83
CA ASN A 384 31.05 12.96 15.87
C ASN A 384 29.57 13.27 15.58
N GLY A 385 28.64 12.75 16.39
CA GLY A 385 27.20 12.97 16.23
C GLY A 385 26.74 14.40 16.52
N ASN A 386 27.61 15.24 17.09
CA ASN A 386 27.33 16.66 17.38
C ASN A 386 27.02 17.46 16.11
N VAL A 387 27.62 17.09 14.97
CA VAL A 387 27.34 17.74 13.67
C VAL A 387 25.85 17.66 13.32
N ILE A 388 25.20 16.54 13.65
CA ILE A 388 23.76 16.38 13.46
C ILE A 388 23.00 17.27 14.46
N CYS A 389 23.40 17.29 15.72
CA CYS A 389 22.71 18.06 16.75
C CYS A 389 22.77 19.58 16.50
N ASP A 390 23.85 20.09 15.93
CA ASP A 390 23.98 21.52 15.60
C ASP A 390 22.91 21.99 14.59
N ASP A 391 22.47 21.14 13.66
CA ASP A 391 21.38 21.46 12.71
C ASP A 391 19.97 21.09 13.23
N LYS A 392 19.87 20.03 14.05
CA LYS A 392 18.58 19.42 14.44
C LYS A 392 18.00 19.93 15.76
N VAL A 393 18.77 20.63 16.59
CA VAL A 393 18.24 21.25 17.80
C VAL A 393 17.35 22.45 17.44
N GLN A 394 16.13 22.47 17.98
CA GLN A 394 15.17 23.56 17.76
C GLN A 394 14.62 24.01 19.11
N LYS A 395 14.84 25.28 19.47
CA LYS A 395 14.31 25.86 20.71
C LYS A 395 12.88 26.36 20.53
N ASN A 396 12.10 26.38 21.61
CA ASN A 396 10.78 27.00 21.59
C ASN A 396 10.95 28.53 21.55
N PRO A 397 10.43 29.24 20.54
CA PRO A 397 10.60 30.70 20.44
C PRO A 397 9.99 31.49 21.60
N ALA A 398 9.02 30.91 22.34
CA ALA A 398 8.40 31.57 23.48
C ALA A 398 9.29 31.58 24.73
N THR A 399 10.10 30.55 24.93
CA THR A 399 11.01 30.43 26.09
C THR A 399 12.46 30.75 25.74
N GLY A 400 12.82 30.68 24.46
CA GLY A 400 14.21 30.75 24.01
C GLY A 400 15.04 29.54 24.45
N ASP A 401 14.39 28.45 24.86
CA ASP A 401 15.01 27.25 25.43
C ASP A 401 14.29 25.96 25.00
N LEU A 402 14.81 24.80 25.41
CA LEU A 402 14.26 23.46 25.14
C LEU A 402 13.15 23.09 26.14
N SER A 403 12.20 24.02 26.35
CA SER A 403 11.13 23.88 27.35
C SER A 403 9.83 24.56 26.91
N CYS A 404 8.71 24.11 27.50
CA CYS A 404 7.39 24.73 27.30
C CYS A 404 7.23 26.01 28.15
N PRO A 405 6.39 26.97 27.70
CA PRO A 405 6.05 28.15 28.50
C PRO A 405 5.34 27.77 29.81
N LYS A 406 5.34 28.70 30.78
CA LYS A 406 4.58 28.50 32.04
C LYS A 406 3.11 28.21 31.72
N LEU A 407 2.51 27.26 32.46
CA LEU A 407 1.14 26.72 32.27
C LEU A 407 0.96 25.76 31.09
N TYR A 408 2.02 25.46 30.32
CA TYR A 408 2.00 24.44 29.28
C TYR A 408 2.83 23.22 29.70
N ASN A 409 2.37 22.04 29.29
CA ASN A 409 3.04 20.77 29.51
C ASN A 409 3.66 20.27 28.21
N ALA A 410 4.85 19.66 28.31
CA ALA A 410 5.53 19.05 27.19
C ALA A 410 4.99 17.63 26.91
N THR A 411 4.70 17.35 25.65
CA THR A 411 4.33 16.01 25.18
C THR A 411 5.36 15.57 24.14
N LEU A 412 6.02 14.43 24.38
CA LEU A 412 6.92 13.82 23.40
C LEU A 412 6.09 13.39 22.20
N LEU A 413 6.42 13.88 21.01
CA LEU A 413 5.75 13.51 19.78
C LEU A 413 6.41 12.29 19.13
N ARG A 414 7.73 12.30 19.00
CA ARG A 414 8.50 11.22 18.35
C ARG A 414 9.98 11.33 18.70
N SER A 415 10.64 10.18 18.88
CA SER A 415 12.10 10.08 18.88
C SER A 415 12.63 9.38 17.63
N GLU A 416 13.61 9.98 16.95
CA GLU A 416 14.18 9.53 15.68
C GLU A 416 15.69 9.36 15.79
N THR A 417 16.22 8.23 15.30
CA THR A 417 17.67 8.07 15.12
C THR A 417 18.04 8.58 13.74
N VAL A 418 18.73 9.71 13.69
CA VAL A 418 19.20 10.33 12.45
C VAL A 418 20.59 9.80 12.14
N GLU A 419 20.76 9.36 10.90
CA GLU A 419 22.02 8.87 10.36
C GLU A 419 22.48 9.81 9.24
N ASP A 420 23.72 10.27 9.29
CA ASP A 420 24.33 11.08 8.23
C ASP A 420 25.66 10.47 7.80
N GLY A 421 25.85 10.34 6.49
CA GLY A 421 26.96 9.63 5.89
C GLY A 421 28.05 10.57 5.42
N PHE A 422 29.31 10.24 5.71
CA PHE A 422 30.44 11.02 5.24
C PHE A 422 31.58 10.12 4.79
N TYR A 423 32.31 10.57 3.77
CA TYR A 423 33.54 9.93 3.35
C TYR A 423 34.71 10.54 4.10
N ARG A 424 35.55 9.67 4.65
CA ARG A 424 36.85 10.07 5.20
C ARG A 424 37.93 9.34 4.45
N ASN A 425 38.88 10.10 3.91
CA ASN A 425 40.08 9.52 3.35
C ASN A 425 40.95 9.01 4.51
N GLU A 426 41.15 7.70 4.58
CA GLU A 426 42.02 7.06 5.55
C GLU A 426 43.15 6.33 4.82
N CYS A 427 44.38 6.61 5.23
CA CYS A 427 45.58 5.98 4.70
C CYS A 427 46.17 5.01 5.72
N SER A 428 46.36 3.76 5.32
CA SER A 428 47.07 2.75 6.10
C SER A 428 48.37 2.37 5.40
N ASN A 429 49.46 2.27 6.14
CA ASN A 429 50.74 1.84 5.58
C ASN A 429 50.76 0.31 5.49
N LYS A 430 50.72 -0.25 4.28
CA LYS A 430 50.89 -1.69 4.07
C LYS A 430 52.37 -1.99 3.85
N CYS A 431 52.95 -2.67 4.83
CA CYS A 431 54.33 -3.11 4.80
C CYS A 431 54.46 -4.51 4.19
N TYR A 432 55.43 -4.71 3.32
CA TYR A 432 55.77 -5.98 2.69
C TYR A 432 57.29 -6.15 2.62
N SER A 433 57.74 -7.40 2.49
CA SER A 433 59.16 -7.67 2.38
C SER A 433 59.69 -7.34 0.98
N CYS A 434 60.81 -6.65 0.90
CA CYS A 434 61.41 -6.10 -0.31
C CYS A 434 62.95 -6.18 -0.29
N GLY A 435 63.60 -5.83 -1.40
CA GLY A 435 65.07 -5.84 -1.54
C GLY A 435 65.67 -7.20 -1.92
N PHE A 436 67.01 -7.26 -2.09
CA PHE A 436 67.73 -8.50 -2.40
C PHE A 436 67.56 -9.51 -1.26
N LEU A 437 67.06 -10.71 -1.58
CA LEU A 437 66.68 -11.77 -0.63
C LEU A 437 65.54 -11.42 0.35
N TRP A 438 64.70 -10.40 0.08
CA TRP A 438 63.59 -10.01 0.95
C TRP A 438 64.03 -9.63 2.38
N LEU A 439 65.21 -9.02 2.51
CA LEU A 439 65.79 -8.64 3.81
C LEU A 439 65.39 -7.23 4.27
N SER A 440 64.64 -6.47 3.47
CA SER A 440 64.16 -5.13 3.81
C SER A 440 62.64 -5.11 3.94
N THR A 441 62.08 -4.19 4.74
CA THR A 441 60.64 -3.99 4.83
C THR A 441 60.29 -2.66 4.16
N CYS A 442 59.53 -2.71 3.06
CA CYS A 442 59.01 -1.55 2.36
C CYS A 442 57.55 -1.35 2.77
N CYS A 443 57.13 -0.11 2.97
CA CYS A 443 55.75 0.20 3.30
C CYS A 443 55.19 1.22 2.31
N ASP A 444 54.09 0.86 1.66
CA ASP A 444 53.37 1.77 0.76
C ASP A 444 52.13 2.32 1.47
N PRO A 445 51.86 3.63 1.39
CA PRO A 445 50.61 4.19 1.89
C PRO A 445 49.46 3.78 0.97
N VAL A 446 48.54 2.96 1.50
CA VAL A 446 47.30 2.60 0.81
C VAL A 446 46.19 3.45 1.40
N CYS A 447 45.75 4.43 0.61
CA CYS A 447 44.64 5.30 0.94
C CYS A 447 43.34 4.78 0.32
N GLY A 448 42.24 4.94 1.06
CA GLY A 448 40.89 4.67 0.59
C GLY A 448 39.90 5.64 1.21
N ASP A 449 38.82 5.91 0.50
CA ASP A 449 37.70 6.66 1.03
C ASP A 449 36.79 5.68 1.78
N ILE A 450 36.79 5.81 3.11
CA ILE A 450 35.98 5.01 4.01
C ILE A 450 34.71 5.80 4.33
N TYR A 451 33.55 5.21 4.03
CA TYR A 451 32.27 5.78 4.41
C TYR A 451 31.96 5.48 5.87
N HIS A 452 31.83 6.53 6.66
CA HIS A 452 31.43 6.49 8.06
C HIS A 452 30.03 7.07 8.22
N VAL A 453 29.36 6.70 9.32
CA VAL A 453 28.00 7.17 9.61
C VAL A 453 27.98 7.85 10.98
N HIS A 454 27.60 9.12 11.00
CA HIS A 454 27.24 9.84 12.21
C HIS A 454 25.85 9.42 12.66
N ARG A 455 25.67 9.23 13.97
CA ARG A 455 24.35 8.93 14.55
C ARG A 455 24.03 9.88 15.69
N ALA A 456 22.78 10.35 15.73
CA ALA A 456 22.23 11.11 16.84
C ALA A 456 20.74 10.77 17.05
N LEU A 457 20.30 10.83 18.30
CA LEU A 457 18.91 10.66 18.70
C LEU A 457 18.24 12.04 18.83
N VAL A 458 17.22 12.30 18.02
CA VAL A 458 16.45 13.55 18.02
C VAL A 458 15.06 13.28 18.60
N SER A 459 14.70 13.99 19.68
CA SER A 459 13.38 13.86 20.31
C SER A 459 12.60 15.16 20.14
N THR A 460 11.41 15.05 19.54
CA THR A 460 10.55 16.20 19.20
C THR A 460 9.41 16.31 20.20
N TYR A 461 9.17 17.53 20.71
CA TYR A 461 8.14 17.82 21.70
C TYR A 461 7.21 18.94 21.23
N TRP A 462 5.98 18.90 21.70
CA TRP A 462 5.01 19.99 21.52
C TRP A 462 4.33 20.33 22.84
N CYS A 463 3.87 21.58 22.95
CA CYS A 463 3.37 22.15 24.19
C CYS A 463 1.86 22.37 24.11
N SER A 464 1.14 21.82 25.09
CA SER A 464 -0.32 21.94 25.23
C SER A 464 -0.71 22.32 26.65
N THR A 465 -1.94 22.80 26.84
CA THR A 465 -2.50 23.06 28.17
C THR A 465 -3.97 22.65 28.22
N ASN A 466 -4.34 22.01 29.34
CA ASN A 466 -5.72 21.63 29.65
C ASN A 466 -6.39 22.65 30.58
N GLN A 467 -5.65 23.65 31.04
CA GLN A 467 -6.17 24.72 31.88
C GLN A 467 -6.75 25.82 30.98
N GLY A 468 -7.88 26.41 31.38
CA GLY A 468 -8.49 27.52 30.64
C GLY A 468 -7.50 28.67 30.50
N ALA A 469 -6.88 28.77 29.34
CA ALA A 469 -5.88 29.78 29.06
C ALA A 469 -6.57 31.11 28.66
N PRO A 470 -5.96 32.28 28.92
CA PRO A 470 -6.51 33.57 28.50
C PRO A 470 -6.83 33.59 26.99
N GLN A 471 -7.85 34.35 26.57
CA GLN A 471 -8.33 34.42 25.17
C GLN A 471 -7.23 34.72 24.13
N ILE A 472 -6.12 35.34 24.53
CA ILE A 472 -4.96 35.67 23.69
C ILE A 472 -3.73 35.02 24.33
N SER A 473 -3.62 33.70 24.24
CA SER A 473 -2.45 32.98 24.74
C SER A 473 -2.03 31.88 23.76
N GLY A 474 -0.71 31.67 23.67
CA GLY A 474 -0.09 30.69 22.77
C GLY A 474 0.29 31.26 21.40
N TYR A 475 0.43 30.35 20.43
CA TYR A 475 0.73 30.67 19.04
C TYR A 475 -0.50 30.44 18.17
N LEU A 476 -0.68 31.32 17.19
CA LEU A 476 -1.53 31.06 16.03
C LEU A 476 -0.87 30.01 15.15
N PHE A 477 -1.66 29.04 14.71
CA PHE A 477 -1.22 27.98 13.80
C PHE A 477 -1.57 28.34 12.36
N GLY A 478 -0.55 28.45 11.51
CA GLY A 478 -0.67 28.82 10.10
C GLY A 478 -0.47 27.65 9.14
N GLY A 479 -0.72 26.42 9.60
CA GLY A 479 -0.48 25.20 8.85
C GLY A 479 0.96 24.68 8.95
N LEU A 480 1.23 23.64 8.17
CA LEU A 480 2.51 22.96 8.12
C LEU A 480 2.84 22.52 6.69
N PHE A 481 4.12 22.39 6.38
CA PHE A 481 4.62 21.90 5.09
C PHE A 481 5.89 21.09 5.28
N GLY A 482 6.23 20.26 4.31
CA GLY A 482 7.43 19.43 4.33
C GLY A 482 7.88 19.05 2.91
N PRO A 483 8.81 18.11 2.77
CA PRO A 483 9.31 17.67 1.47
C PRO A 483 8.22 17.16 0.53
N SER A 484 7.25 16.41 1.05
CA SER A 484 6.14 15.81 0.31
C SER A 484 4.79 16.49 0.57
N LEU A 485 4.73 17.49 1.46
CA LEU A 485 3.49 18.12 1.92
C LEU A 485 3.50 19.62 1.64
N HIS A 486 2.49 20.11 0.92
CA HIS A 486 2.24 21.53 0.75
C HIS A 486 1.35 22.05 1.89
N ASN A 487 1.59 23.28 2.34
CA ASN A 487 0.71 23.93 3.30
C ASN A 487 -0.64 24.22 2.64
N PRO A 488 -1.76 23.65 3.12
CA PRO A 488 -3.07 23.84 2.48
C PRO A 488 -3.53 25.31 2.44
N ILE A 489 -3.04 26.15 3.38
CA ILE A 489 -3.40 27.57 3.47
C ILE A 489 -2.76 28.39 2.35
N THR A 490 -1.47 28.15 2.08
CA THR A 490 -0.71 28.88 1.05
C THR A 490 -0.66 28.16 -0.30
N LYS A 491 -1.02 26.87 -0.33
CA LYS A 491 -0.88 25.96 -1.47
C LYS A 491 0.57 25.84 -1.97
N SER A 492 1.54 26.15 -1.11
CA SER A 492 2.97 26.13 -1.39
C SER A 492 3.76 25.57 -0.19
N LYS A 493 5.07 25.41 -0.35
CA LYS A 493 5.98 25.03 0.75
C LYS A 493 6.46 26.28 1.50
N SER A 494 5.50 27.07 1.99
CA SER A 494 5.80 28.32 2.69
C SER A 494 4.73 28.67 3.74
N CYS A 495 5.13 29.51 4.70
CA CYS A 495 4.21 30.04 5.70
C CYS A 495 3.37 31.21 5.17
N PRO A 496 2.15 31.42 5.73
CA PRO A 496 1.36 32.61 5.43
C PRO A 496 2.10 33.90 5.86
N ALA A 497 1.67 35.04 5.33
CA ALA A 497 2.22 36.33 5.75
C ALA A 497 2.03 36.52 7.28
N SER A 498 3.01 37.10 7.96
CA SER A 498 3.09 37.25 9.43
C SER A 498 3.26 35.96 10.25
N PHE A 499 3.58 34.84 9.61
CA PHE A 499 3.97 33.59 10.28
C PHE A 499 5.45 33.29 10.05
N PHE A 500 6.14 32.82 11.09
CA PHE A 500 7.51 32.33 11.02
C PHE A 500 7.54 30.80 11.06
N ALA A 501 8.59 30.23 10.46
CA ALA A 501 8.78 28.79 10.34
C ALA A 501 9.51 28.21 11.57
N GLN A 502 9.10 27.03 12.03
CA GLN A 502 9.81 26.22 13.02
C GLN A 502 10.00 24.80 12.49
N LYS A 503 11.23 24.28 12.55
CA LYS A 503 11.51 22.90 12.17
C LYS A 503 10.80 21.94 13.15
N LEU A 504 10.25 20.86 12.61
CA LEU A 504 9.61 19.78 13.36
C LEU A 504 10.07 18.46 12.73
N LEU A 505 10.41 17.47 13.56
CA LEU A 505 11.01 16.19 13.13
C LEU A 505 12.34 16.34 12.35
N SER A 506 13.01 15.22 12.13
CA SER A 506 14.31 15.16 11.45
C SER A 506 14.20 15.33 9.93
N HIS A 507 13.07 14.94 9.34
CA HIS A 507 12.81 14.88 7.90
C HIS A 507 12.37 16.21 7.26
N GLY A 508 12.61 17.35 7.92
CA GLY A 508 12.37 18.68 7.34
C GLY A 508 10.90 19.12 7.29
N LEU A 509 10.04 18.55 8.14
CA LEU A 509 8.70 19.08 8.36
C LEU A 509 8.82 20.44 9.06
N THR A 510 7.97 21.39 8.69
CA THR A 510 8.02 22.77 9.18
C THR A 510 6.62 23.23 9.58
N VAL A 511 6.52 23.79 10.78
CA VAL A 511 5.28 24.36 11.34
C VAL A 511 5.32 25.87 11.24
N CYS A 512 4.21 26.48 10.82
CA CYS A 512 4.06 27.92 10.73
C CYS A 512 3.38 28.47 11.97
N LEU A 513 4.08 29.32 12.72
CA LEU A 513 3.62 29.94 13.96
C LEU A 513 3.55 31.45 13.84
N SER A 514 2.61 32.08 14.53
CA SER A 514 2.58 33.54 14.69
C SER A 514 2.13 33.91 16.09
N ASN A 515 2.71 34.98 16.63
CA ASN A 515 2.27 35.66 17.85
C ASN A 515 1.60 37.01 17.54
N ALA A 516 1.46 37.36 16.25
CA ALA A 516 0.88 38.63 15.79
C ALA A 516 -0.64 38.50 15.61
N TYR A 517 -1.38 38.54 16.72
CA TYR A 517 -2.83 38.34 16.74
C TYR A 517 -3.63 39.33 15.88
N GLU A 518 -3.16 40.56 15.73
CA GLU A 518 -3.85 41.61 14.97
C GLU A 518 -3.91 41.30 13.46
N ILE A 519 -2.86 40.65 12.91
CA ILE A 519 -2.68 40.46 11.47
C ILE A 519 -2.77 38.97 11.09
N GLY A 520 -2.24 38.08 11.93
CA GLY A 520 -2.14 36.65 11.67
C GLY A 520 -3.46 35.89 11.79
N THR A 521 -4.45 36.42 12.53
CA THR A 521 -5.75 35.75 12.76
C THR A 521 -6.49 35.42 11.46
N ARG A 522 -6.30 36.21 10.39
CA ARG A 522 -6.93 35.97 9.08
C ARG A 522 -6.48 34.67 8.40
N SER A 523 -5.26 34.23 8.67
CA SER A 523 -4.67 33.01 8.10
C SER A 523 -4.40 31.94 9.16
N ALA A 524 -4.83 32.18 10.40
CA ALA A 524 -4.75 31.23 11.48
C ALA A 524 -5.90 30.22 11.36
N VAL A 525 -5.60 28.96 11.63
CA VAL A 525 -6.61 27.90 11.70
C VAL A 525 -6.60 27.33 13.12
N PRO A 526 -7.77 27.01 13.71
CA PRO A 526 -7.80 26.45 15.05
C PRO A 526 -7.09 25.09 15.07
N PHE A 527 -6.22 24.93 16.05
CA PHE A 527 -5.32 23.78 16.19
C PHE A 527 -5.76 22.90 17.35
N GLY A 528 -5.90 21.61 17.10
CA GLY A 528 -6.43 20.63 18.05
C GLY A 528 -5.40 19.67 18.64
N GLY A 529 -4.10 19.87 18.36
CA GLY A 529 -3.01 19.06 18.90
C GLY A 529 -2.28 18.19 17.87
N PHE A 530 -1.11 17.68 18.29
CA PHE A 530 -0.34 16.65 17.58
C PHE A 530 -0.42 15.32 18.33
N PHE A 531 -0.32 14.22 17.61
CA PHE A 531 -0.18 12.88 18.19
C PHE A 531 0.53 11.95 17.19
N SER A 532 1.00 10.80 17.67
CA SER A 532 1.76 9.85 16.87
C SER A 532 1.51 8.41 17.29
N CYS A 533 2.25 7.47 16.69
CA CYS A 533 2.29 6.08 17.14
C CYS A 533 2.90 5.91 18.55
N GLU A 534 3.68 6.89 19.06
CA GLU A 534 4.32 6.84 20.37
C GLU A 534 3.52 7.55 21.47
N SER A 535 2.70 8.55 21.09
CA SER A 535 1.99 9.39 22.05
C SER A 535 0.62 9.84 21.56
N GLY A 536 -0.37 9.76 22.45
CA GLY A 536 -1.71 10.29 22.19
C GLY A 536 -1.79 11.81 22.37
N ASN A 537 -2.96 12.37 22.07
CA ASN A 537 -3.21 13.80 22.15
C ASN A 537 -3.71 14.19 23.56
N PRO A 538 -2.97 15.00 24.35
CA PRO A 538 -3.41 15.44 25.67
C PRO A 538 -4.71 16.26 25.66
N LEU A 539 -5.01 16.93 24.53
CA LEU A 539 -6.25 17.70 24.33
C LEU A 539 -7.47 16.80 24.07
N ALA A 540 -7.24 15.50 23.85
CA ALA A 540 -8.25 14.45 23.73
C ALA A 540 -8.07 13.39 24.84
N GLU A 541 -7.76 13.84 26.07
CA GLU A 541 -7.55 12.98 27.25
C GLU A 541 -6.42 11.94 27.07
N GLY A 542 -5.42 12.26 26.25
CA GLY A 542 -4.30 11.36 25.95
C GLY A 542 -4.64 10.23 24.97
N LYS A 543 -5.84 10.23 24.36
CA LYS A 543 -6.22 9.26 23.33
C LYS A 543 -5.58 9.63 22.00
N SER A 544 -5.32 8.63 21.15
CA SER A 544 -4.78 8.82 19.78
C SER A 544 -5.89 9.24 18.80
N CYS A 545 -6.61 10.30 19.13
CA CYS A 545 -7.68 10.87 18.30
C CYS A 545 -7.70 12.40 18.40
N CYS A 546 -8.50 13.03 17.53
CA CYS A 546 -8.74 14.45 17.61
C CYS A 546 -9.81 14.80 18.65
N PRO A 547 -9.72 15.99 19.27
CA PRO A 547 -10.81 16.52 20.08
C PRO A 547 -12.08 16.70 19.23
N PRO A 548 -13.27 16.75 19.85
CA PRO A 548 -14.53 16.97 19.13
C PRO A 548 -14.48 18.21 18.22
N GLN A 549 -15.10 18.13 17.04
CA GLN A 549 -15.07 19.14 15.96
C GLN A 549 -13.73 19.34 15.22
N PHE A 550 -12.68 18.63 15.59
CA PHE A 550 -11.42 18.64 14.85
C PHE A 550 -11.32 17.39 13.98
N SER A 551 -10.75 17.58 12.79
CA SER A 551 -10.43 16.51 11.84
C SER A 551 -8.94 16.23 11.89
N GLN A 552 -8.58 14.96 11.77
CA GLN A 552 -7.18 14.56 11.76
C GLN A 552 -6.58 14.63 10.36
N HIS A 553 -5.31 14.98 10.31
CA HIS A 553 -4.54 15.10 9.08
C HIS A 553 -3.16 14.50 9.31
N LEU A 554 -2.65 13.78 8.30
CA LEU A 554 -1.27 13.29 8.32
C LEU A 554 -0.31 14.44 8.05
N ALA A 555 0.64 14.66 8.96
CA ALA A 555 1.75 15.59 8.77
C ALA A 555 2.94 14.92 8.07
N SER A 556 3.35 13.74 8.54
CA SER A 556 4.46 12.96 7.96
C SER A 556 4.43 11.51 8.45
N ILE A 557 5.18 10.64 7.79
CA ILE A 557 5.52 9.29 8.28
C ILE A 557 7.03 9.28 8.53
N SER A 558 7.45 8.91 9.74
CA SER A 558 8.86 8.83 10.16
C SER A 558 9.18 7.39 10.55
N ASP A 559 9.93 6.69 9.70
CA ASP A 559 10.30 5.28 9.84
C ASP A 559 9.11 4.41 10.30
N GLY A 560 8.01 4.43 9.52
CA GLY A 560 6.79 3.69 9.80
C GLY A 560 5.87 4.27 10.88
N CYS A 561 6.30 5.26 11.66
CA CYS A 561 5.45 5.95 12.64
C CYS A 561 4.68 7.09 11.97
N GLN A 562 3.35 7.11 12.15
CA GLN A 562 2.52 8.22 11.68
C GLN A 562 2.59 9.41 12.65
N ILE A 563 2.69 10.61 12.09
CA ILE A 563 2.60 11.87 12.84
C ILE A 563 1.37 12.61 12.33
N LEU A 564 0.40 12.77 13.22
CA LEU A 564 -0.93 13.28 12.94
C LEU A 564 -1.13 14.61 13.67
N TYR A 565 -1.99 15.44 13.10
CA TYR A 565 -2.37 16.72 13.69
C TYR A 565 -3.84 17.01 13.47
N CYS A 566 -4.42 17.77 14.40
CA CYS A 566 -5.82 18.10 14.39
C CYS A 566 -6.02 19.56 13.98
N VAL A 567 -6.91 19.81 13.03
CA VAL A 567 -7.42 21.16 12.74
C VAL A 567 -8.93 21.16 12.70
N GLN A 568 -9.55 22.31 12.93
CA GLN A 568 -11.00 22.41 12.90
C GLN A 568 -11.55 21.84 11.58
N SER A 569 -12.55 20.97 11.70
CA SER A 569 -13.20 20.36 10.54
C SER A 569 -13.80 21.42 9.64
N GLY A 570 -13.74 21.23 8.32
CA GLY A 570 -14.19 22.23 7.36
C GLY A 570 -13.13 23.24 6.93
N VAL A 571 -11.98 23.34 7.60
CA VAL A 571 -10.91 24.28 7.21
C VAL A 571 -10.22 23.86 5.91
N PHE A 572 -10.06 22.55 5.69
CA PHE A 572 -9.44 21.99 4.49
C PHE A 572 -10.45 21.33 3.55
N THR A 573 -11.75 21.66 3.66
CA THR A 573 -12.77 21.10 2.77
C THR A 573 -12.72 21.77 1.39
N GLY A 574 -12.52 20.96 0.35
CA GLY A 574 -12.43 21.44 -1.03
C GLY A 574 -11.46 20.67 -1.93
N GLY A 575 -10.78 19.64 -1.42
CA GLY A 575 -9.83 18.84 -2.19
C GLY A 575 -10.46 17.74 -3.05
N LYS A 576 -9.69 17.28 -4.07
CA LYS A 576 -9.88 15.96 -4.66
C LYS A 576 -9.53 14.91 -3.59
N LEU A 577 -10.15 13.72 -3.65
CA LEU A 577 -9.76 12.60 -2.78
C LEU A 577 -8.24 12.36 -2.92
N LYS A 578 -7.54 12.22 -1.79
CA LYS A 578 -6.11 11.96 -1.81
C LYS A 578 -5.83 10.61 -2.45
N PRO A 579 -4.73 10.49 -3.23
CA PRO A 579 -4.29 9.19 -3.68
C PRO A 579 -3.89 8.34 -2.49
N ILE A 580 -4.01 7.03 -2.67
CA ILE A 580 -3.54 6.04 -1.71
C ILE A 580 -2.01 6.15 -1.53
N ARG A 581 -1.55 5.95 -0.29
CA ARG A 581 -0.13 5.94 0.06
C ARG A 581 0.38 4.53 -0.04
N LEU A 582 1.35 4.31 -0.92
CA LEU A 582 1.93 3.01 -1.17
C LEU A 582 3.18 2.79 -0.30
N PRO A 583 3.44 1.55 0.15
CA PRO A 583 4.71 1.19 0.78
C PRO A 583 5.88 1.32 -0.22
N PRO A 584 7.13 1.38 0.25
CA PRO A 584 7.57 1.29 1.66
C PRO A 584 7.41 2.60 2.45
N PHE A 585 7.15 2.46 3.74
CA PHE A 585 7.01 3.54 4.72
C PHE A 585 8.24 3.69 5.61
N THR A 586 9.13 2.69 5.55
CA THR A 586 10.44 2.68 6.18
C THR A 586 11.52 2.95 5.15
N ASN A 587 12.57 3.67 5.55
CA ASN A 587 13.73 3.86 4.68
C ASN A 587 14.64 2.61 4.72
N PRO A 588 15.29 2.25 3.61
CA PRO A 588 16.31 1.22 3.63
C PRO A 588 17.47 1.65 4.57
N PRO A 589 18.16 0.70 5.23
CA PRO A 589 19.30 1.03 6.07
C PRO A 589 20.42 1.69 5.24
N VAL A 590 21.11 2.66 5.83
CA VAL A 590 22.28 3.28 5.19
C VAL A 590 23.44 2.28 5.20
N VAL A 591 23.96 1.99 4.02
CA VAL A 591 25.00 0.98 3.77
C VAL A 591 26.36 1.65 3.87
N SER A 592 27.30 1.08 4.64
CA SER A 592 28.68 1.56 4.62
C SER A 592 29.41 1.06 3.38
N VAL A 593 30.05 1.96 2.64
CA VAL A 593 30.86 1.63 1.45
C VAL A 593 32.32 1.92 1.74
N ILE A 594 33.18 0.92 1.60
CA ILE A 594 34.64 1.08 1.62
C ILE A 594 35.10 1.09 0.16
N ALA A 595 35.54 2.25 -0.35
CA ALA A 595 36.07 2.36 -1.71
C ALA A 595 37.60 2.57 -1.65
N THR A 596 38.35 1.62 -2.21
CA THR A 596 39.79 1.79 -2.50
C THR A 596 39.97 1.90 -4.02
N ASN A 597 41.13 2.41 -4.48
CA ASN A 597 41.39 2.61 -5.91
C ASN A 597 41.28 1.32 -6.75
N THR A 598 41.40 0.13 -6.16
CA THR A 598 41.39 -1.16 -6.86
C THR A 598 40.14 -2.01 -6.58
N VAL A 599 39.45 -1.76 -5.46
CA VAL A 599 38.28 -2.56 -5.01
C VAL A 599 37.28 -1.64 -4.30
N ALA A 600 36.01 -1.69 -4.74
CA ALA A 600 34.89 -1.11 -4.01
C ALA A 600 34.13 -2.21 -3.27
N VAL A 601 33.95 -2.04 -1.96
CA VAL A 601 33.22 -2.98 -1.09
C VAL A 601 32.02 -2.24 -0.49
N MET A 602 30.81 -2.62 -0.87
CA MET A 602 29.58 -2.13 -0.25
C MET A 602 29.13 -3.14 0.80
N THR A 603 29.20 -2.77 2.08
CA THR A 603 28.84 -3.66 3.20
C THR A 603 27.43 -3.32 3.70
N GLU A 604 26.45 -4.11 3.29
CA GLU A 604 25.11 -4.15 3.86
C GLU A 604 25.14 -5.05 5.08
N THR A 605 25.43 -4.50 6.26
CA THR A 605 25.41 -5.20 7.57
C THR A 605 26.22 -6.51 7.63
N ASN A 606 25.75 -7.62 7.03
CA ASN A 606 26.44 -8.91 6.91
C ASN A 606 26.78 -9.35 5.47
N ARG A 607 26.32 -8.64 4.43
CA ARG A 607 26.62 -8.90 3.01
C ARG A 607 27.59 -7.86 2.49
N SER A 608 28.65 -8.30 1.81
CA SER A 608 29.64 -7.40 1.23
C SER A 608 29.64 -7.56 -0.29
N TRP A 609 29.18 -6.55 -1.01
CA TRP A 609 29.27 -6.53 -2.46
C TRP A 609 30.63 -6.00 -2.86
N VAL A 610 31.41 -6.81 -3.58
CA VAL A 610 32.73 -6.45 -4.06
C VAL A 610 32.64 -6.16 -5.55
N ARG A 611 33.14 -5.00 -5.95
CA ARG A 611 33.38 -4.64 -7.33
C ARG A 611 34.87 -4.39 -7.53
N VAL A 612 35.46 -5.22 -8.39
CA VAL A 612 36.87 -5.16 -8.75
C VAL A 612 37.05 -4.28 -10.00
N GLU A 613 38.16 -3.56 -10.08
CA GLU A 613 38.52 -2.79 -11.27
C GLU A 613 38.57 -3.70 -12.52
N GLY A 614 37.84 -3.32 -13.58
CA GLY A 614 37.77 -4.07 -14.84
C GLY A 614 36.53 -4.95 -15.05
N THR A 615 35.87 -5.46 -13.99
CA THR A 615 34.76 -6.43 -14.14
C THR A 615 33.38 -5.80 -14.39
N LYS A 616 33.21 -4.49 -14.13
CA LYS A 616 31.94 -3.72 -14.20
C LYS A 616 30.73 -4.32 -13.45
N THR A 617 30.89 -5.45 -12.77
CA THR A 617 29.83 -6.18 -12.08
C THR A 617 30.10 -6.23 -10.58
N TRP A 618 29.03 -6.12 -9.79
CA TRP A 618 29.07 -6.34 -8.34
C TRP A 618 28.93 -7.83 -8.05
N GLN A 619 29.77 -8.36 -7.17
CA GLN A 619 29.73 -9.75 -6.73
C GLN A 619 29.43 -9.80 -5.22
N LEU A 620 28.53 -10.68 -4.81
CA LEU A 620 28.26 -10.92 -3.40
C LEU A 620 29.46 -11.67 -2.78
N ALA A 621 29.96 -11.19 -1.64
CA ALA A 621 31.04 -11.80 -0.87
C ALA A 621 30.69 -11.83 0.62
N ASN A 622 31.03 -12.94 1.27
CA ASN A 622 30.97 -13.01 2.73
C ASN A 622 32.14 -12.24 3.36
N THR A 623 32.01 -11.77 4.60
CA THR A 623 33.05 -11.00 5.31
C THR A 623 34.42 -11.68 5.34
N GLY A 624 34.47 -13.02 5.31
CA GLY A 624 35.72 -13.79 5.20
C GLY A 624 36.32 -13.91 3.78
N GLU A 625 35.51 -13.75 2.73
CA GLU A 625 35.90 -13.92 1.32
C GLU A 625 36.43 -12.63 0.69
N ILE A 626 36.14 -11.47 1.28
CA ILE A 626 36.61 -10.16 0.80
C ILE A 626 38.14 -10.12 0.72
N TYR A 627 38.83 -10.70 1.70
CA TYR A 627 40.30 -10.79 1.71
C TYR A 627 40.85 -11.70 0.61
N GLN A 628 40.15 -12.81 0.30
CA GLN A 628 40.53 -13.76 -0.75
C GLN A 628 40.32 -13.16 -2.14
N LEU A 629 39.18 -12.49 -2.37
CA LEU A 629 38.88 -11.80 -3.64
C LEU A 629 39.83 -10.63 -3.90
N ALA A 630 40.22 -9.87 -2.86
CA ALA A 630 41.23 -8.82 -2.97
C ALA A 630 42.65 -9.36 -3.23
N LEU A 631 42.98 -10.58 -2.77
CA LEU A 631 44.25 -11.25 -3.03
C LEU A 631 44.34 -11.82 -4.45
N MET A 632 43.23 -12.29 -5.03
CA MET A 632 43.20 -12.83 -6.40
C MET A 632 43.59 -11.80 -7.47
N VAL A 633 43.36 -10.50 -7.21
CA VAL A 633 43.70 -9.39 -8.13
C VAL A 633 45.22 -9.09 -8.17
N LYS A 634 46.01 -9.56 -7.19
CA LYS A 634 47.47 -9.42 -7.23
C LYS A 634 48.19 -10.56 -7.97
N LEU A 635 47.48 -11.58 -8.42
CA LEU A 635 48.02 -12.76 -9.10
C LEU A 635 47.64 -12.87 -10.58
N SER A 636 46.96 -11.86 -11.14
CA SER A 636 46.65 -11.73 -12.57
C SER A 636 47.52 -10.68 -13.26
#